data_AF-A0A956Q4R2-F1
#
_entry.id   AF-A0A956Q4R2-F1
#
_cell.length_a   1.000
_cell.length_b   1.000
_cell.length_c   1.000
_cell.angle_alpha   90.00
_cell.angle_beta   90.00
_cell.angle_gamma   90.00
#
_symmetry.space_group_name_H-M   'P 1'
#
loop_
_entity.id
_entity.type
_entity.pdbx_description
1 polymer ?
#
loop_
_entity_poly.entity_id
_entity_poly.type
_entity_poly.pdbx_seq_one_letter_code
_entity_poly.pdbx_strand_id
1 'polypeptide(L)'
;MDIKLPSMTGEAWFVEAQQAFLTRCRQAGVATFIKLVVNDQTTLEELTVVRQIVSTPGGGSIPIVLQPETALDGPLRVNLSPAHAMRLLGELEAHYDDVRLIPQTHKMVAIL
;
A
#
# COMPACT_ATOMS: atom_id res chain seq x y z
N MET A 1 -0.10 -8.32 -3.53
CA MET A 1 0.65 -8.49 -2.28
C MET A 1 0.25 -7.38 -1.31
N ASP A 2 0.02 -7.72 -0.04
CA ASP A 2 -0.30 -6.75 1.00
C ASP A 2 0.98 -6.45 1.80
N ILE A 3 1.57 -5.26 1.61
CA ILE A 3 2.74 -4.84 2.37
C ILE A 3 2.25 -4.17 3.65
N LYS A 4 2.64 -4.74 4.79
CA LYS A 4 2.31 -4.22 6.11
C LYS A 4 3.28 -3.11 6.48
N LEU A 5 2.74 -1.91 6.68
CA LEU A 5 3.51 -0.74 7.12
C LEU A 5 3.64 -0.75 8.65
N PRO A 6 4.81 -0.40 9.21
CA PRO A 6 4.99 -0.26 10.66
C PRO A 6 3.96 0.65 11.33
N SER A 7 3.58 1.76 10.71
CA SER A 7 2.52 2.66 11.21
C SER A 7 1.16 1.97 11.36
N MET A 8 0.93 0.87 10.64
CA MET A 8 -0.33 0.13 10.67
C MET A 8 -0.32 -1.09 11.59
N THR A 9 0.84 -1.71 11.80
CA THR A 9 0.94 -2.96 12.57
C THR A 9 1.67 -2.80 13.90
N GLY A 10 2.48 -1.76 14.07
CA GLY A 10 3.43 -1.64 15.17
C GLY A 10 4.61 -2.61 15.07
N GLU A 11 4.74 -3.33 13.96
CA GLU A 11 5.82 -4.29 13.72
C GLU A 11 6.96 -3.68 12.91
N ALA A 12 8.15 -4.29 13.01
CA ALA A 12 9.27 -3.94 12.16
C ALA A 12 9.02 -4.33 10.69
N TRP A 13 9.78 -3.72 9.77
CA TRP A 13 9.75 -4.10 8.37
C TRP A 13 10.24 -5.53 8.12
N PHE A 14 9.65 -6.18 7.12
CA PHE A 14 10.08 -7.49 6.60
C PHE A 14 10.62 -7.37 5.17
N VAL A 15 11.53 -6.42 4.94
CA VAL A 15 11.99 -6.01 3.60
C VAL A 15 12.47 -7.18 2.75
N GLU A 16 13.34 -8.02 3.29
CA GLU A 16 13.99 -9.12 2.56
C GLU A 16 12.96 -10.17 2.14
N ALA A 17 12.04 -10.52 3.04
CA ALA A 17 10.97 -11.48 2.75
C ALA A 17 10.02 -10.95 1.66
N GLN A 18 9.72 -9.65 1.70
CA GLN A 18 8.85 -8.99 0.72
C GLN A 18 9.51 -8.94 -0.66
N GLN A 19 10.79 -8.57 -0.74
CA GLN A 19 11.57 -8.58 -1.99
C GLN A 19 11.73 -10.00 -2.56
N ALA A 20 11.96 -11.00 -1.70
CA ALA A 20 12.05 -12.40 -2.11
C ALA A 20 10.72 -12.91 -2.71
N PHE A 21 9.59 -12.54 -2.11
CA PHE A 21 8.26 -12.86 -2.65
C PHE A 21 8.06 -12.26 -4.05
N LEU A 22 8.30 -10.95 -4.22
CA LEU A 22 8.14 -10.27 -5.50
C LEU A 22 9.08 -10.83 -6.58
N THR A 23 10.31 -11.19 -6.19
CA THR A 23 11.27 -11.84 -7.09
C THR A 23 10.75 -13.18 -7.60
N ARG A 24 10.20 -14.02 -6.73
CA ARG A 24 9.59 -15.30 -7.12
C ARG A 24 8.39 -15.11 -8.04
N CYS A 25 7.51 -14.15 -7.73
CA CYS A 25 6.37 -13.84 -8.59
C CYS A 25 6.81 -13.45 -10.00
N ARG A 26 7.81 -12.58 -10.11
CA ARG A 26 8.38 -12.16 -11.40
C ARG A 26 9.01 -13.33 -12.15
N GLN A 27 9.79 -14.17 -11.48
CA GLN A 27 10.40 -15.37 -12.09
C GLN A 27 9.35 -16.36 -12.61
N ALA A 28 8.22 -16.47 -11.91
CA ALA A 28 7.09 -17.27 -12.33
C ALA A 28 6.21 -16.61 -13.41
N GLY A 29 6.48 -15.35 -13.77
CA GLY A 29 5.69 -14.60 -14.75
C GLY A 29 4.26 -14.29 -14.30
N VAL A 30 3.99 -14.29 -12.99
CA VAL A 30 2.64 -14.00 -12.48
C VAL A 30 2.44 -12.49 -12.32
N ALA A 31 1.28 -12.01 -12.75
CA ALA A 31 0.89 -10.62 -12.55
C ALA A 31 0.68 -10.33 -11.06
N THR A 32 1.23 -9.22 -10.58
CA THR A 32 1.11 -8.78 -9.18
C THR A 32 0.70 -7.31 -9.12
N PHE A 33 0.16 -6.94 -7.96
CA PHE A 33 -0.06 -5.56 -7.55
C PHE A 33 0.32 -5.42 -6.07
N ILE A 34 0.60 -4.21 -5.62
CA ILE A 34 0.87 -3.89 -4.21
C ILE A 34 -0.38 -3.25 -3.61
N LYS A 35 -0.71 -3.63 -2.39
CA LYS A 35 -1.74 -2.99 -1.57
C LYS A 35 -1.10 -2.53 -0.28
N LEU A 36 -1.33 -1.27 0.08
CA LEU A 36 -0.91 -0.67 1.34
C LEU A 36 -2.17 -0.25 2.10
N VAL A 37 -2.32 -0.68 3.35
CA VAL A 37 -3.28 -0.01 4.24
C VAL A 37 -2.60 1.24 4.77
N VAL A 38 -3.29 2.38 4.77
CA VAL A 38 -2.72 3.67 5.19
C VAL A 38 -3.69 4.44 6.09
N ASN A 39 -3.16 5.21 7.03
CA ASN A 39 -3.92 6.09 7.91
C ASN A 39 -3.17 7.42 8.13
N ASP A 40 -3.67 8.30 8.99
CA ASP A 40 -3.00 9.58 9.28
C ASP A 40 -1.64 9.46 10.00
N GLN A 41 -1.22 8.25 10.40
CA GLN A 41 0.10 7.97 10.97
C GLN A 41 1.10 7.46 9.92
N THR A 42 0.63 7.08 8.72
CA THR A 42 1.50 6.61 7.66
C THR A 42 2.44 7.72 7.18
N THR A 43 3.73 7.43 7.04
CA THR A 43 4.72 8.47 6.68
C THR A 43 5.21 8.35 5.24
N LEU A 44 5.74 9.45 4.69
CA LEU A 44 6.35 9.44 3.35
C LEU A 44 7.66 8.62 3.34
N GLU A 45 8.36 8.57 4.47
CA GLU A 45 9.53 7.72 4.67
C GLU A 45 9.16 6.23 4.55
N GLU A 46 7.99 5.82 5.05
CA GLU A 46 7.50 4.46 4.85
C GLU A 46 7.26 4.16 3.36
N LEU A 47 6.71 5.12 2.61
CA LEU A 47 6.55 4.98 1.15
C LEU A 47 7.90 4.88 0.42
N THR A 48 8.94 5.54 0.94
CA THR A 48 10.30 5.38 0.42
C THR A 48 10.82 3.95 0.62
N VAL A 49 10.55 3.32 1.77
CA VAL A 49 10.90 1.91 2.01
C VAL A 49 10.09 0.98 1.10
N VAL A 50 8.78 1.25 0.93
CA VAL A 50 7.94 0.51 -0.05
C VAL A 50 8.57 0.59 -1.44
N ARG A 51 9.03 1.77 -1.86
CA ARG A 51 9.72 1.93 -3.14
C ARG A 51 10.96 1.06 -3.23
N GLN A 52 11.76 0.95 -2.17
CA GLN A 52 12.94 0.07 -2.15
C GLN A 52 12.56 -1.42 -2.25
N ILE A 53 11.44 -1.83 -1.63
CA ILE A 53 10.92 -3.19 -1.73
C ILE A 53 10.45 -3.50 -3.16
N VAL A 54 9.76 -2.55 -3.80
CA VAL A 54 9.13 -2.70 -5.11
C VAL A 54 10.11 -2.48 -6.28
N SER A 55 11.16 -1.69 -6.06
CA SER A 55 12.19 -1.38 -7.07
C SER A 55 12.80 -2.64 -7.65
N THR A 56 12.47 -2.92 -8.92
CA THR A 56 12.94 -4.12 -9.61
C THR A 56 13.85 -3.76 -10.78
N PRO A 57 15.08 -4.29 -10.85
CA PRO A 57 15.89 -4.22 -12.05
C PRO A 57 15.22 -4.98 -13.20
N GLY A 58 15.06 -4.35 -14.37
CA GLY A 58 14.59 -5.00 -15.60
C GLY A 58 13.18 -4.64 -16.06
N GLY A 59 12.47 -3.73 -15.38
CA GLY A 59 11.35 -2.98 -15.93
C GLY A 59 9.98 -3.67 -15.87
N GLY A 60 9.08 -3.06 -15.13
CA GLY A 60 7.65 -3.35 -15.10
C GLY A 60 6.99 -2.48 -14.04
N SER A 61 5.98 -1.68 -14.42
CA SER A 61 5.20 -0.87 -13.48
C SER A 61 4.24 -1.81 -12.74
N ILE A 62 4.46 -2.01 -11.44
CA ILE A 62 3.58 -2.82 -10.59
C ILE A 62 2.49 -1.88 -10.06
N PRO A 63 1.19 -2.14 -10.31
CA PRO A 63 0.12 -1.29 -9.79
C PRO A 63 0.16 -1.21 -8.26
N ILE A 64 -0.07 -0.02 -7.71
CA ILE A 64 -0.10 0.21 -6.25
C ILE A 64 -1.47 0.73 -5.84
N VAL A 65 -2.08 0.07 -4.85
CA VAL A 65 -3.35 0.46 -4.25
C VAL A 65 -3.10 0.96 -2.83
N LEU A 66 -3.34 2.25 -2.61
CA LEU A 66 -3.49 2.84 -1.29
C LEU A 66 -4.92 2.58 -0.81
N GLN A 67 -5.05 1.92 0.33
CA GLN A 67 -6.32 1.57 0.93
C GLN A 67 -6.45 2.21 2.31
N PRO A 68 -7.23 3.30 2.45
CA PRO A 68 -7.46 3.94 3.73
C PRO A 68 -7.95 2.95 4.78
N GLU A 69 -7.35 3.00 5.98
CA GLU A 69 -7.86 2.28 7.14
C GLU A 69 -9.30 2.72 7.41
N THR A 70 -10.19 1.73 7.50
CA THR A 70 -11.61 1.97 7.75
C THR A 70 -12.02 1.22 9.02
N ALA A 71 -12.47 1.94 10.04
CA ALA A 71 -12.95 1.37 11.29
C ALA A 71 -14.48 1.17 11.24
N LEU A 72 -14.94 0.11 11.91
CA LEU A 72 -16.36 -0.27 12.08
C LEU A 72 -16.78 -0.32 13.55
N ASP A 73 -16.01 0.29 14.45
CA ASP A 73 -16.28 0.38 15.89
C ASP A 73 -17.42 1.38 16.23
N GLY A 74 -18.28 1.69 15.26
CA GLY A 74 -19.34 2.68 15.34
C GLY A 74 -19.80 3.10 13.93
N PRO A 75 -20.12 4.39 13.69
CA PRO A 75 -20.33 4.86 12.32
C PRO A 75 -19.08 4.58 11.48
N LEU A 76 -19.26 4.35 10.18
CA LEU A 76 -18.13 4.15 9.26
C LEU A 76 -17.14 5.31 9.39
N ARG A 77 -15.90 5.00 9.77
CA ARG A 77 -14.82 6.00 9.91
C ARG A 77 -13.66 5.62 9.02
N VAL A 78 -13.25 6.56 8.17
CA VAL A 78 -12.01 6.46 7.40
C VAL A 78 -10.94 7.21 8.17
N ASN A 79 -9.92 6.50 8.63
CA ASN A 79 -8.84 7.03 9.47
C ASN A 79 -7.73 7.66 8.64
N LEU A 80 -8.10 8.43 7.61
CA LEU A 80 -7.16 9.11 6.73
C LEU A 80 -7.77 10.42 6.29
N SER A 81 -7.15 11.53 6.66
CA SER A 81 -7.58 12.85 6.21
C SER A 81 -7.37 13.01 4.69
N PRO A 82 -8.25 13.71 3.97
CA PRO A 82 -8.11 13.90 2.52
C PRO A 82 -6.78 14.57 2.13
N ALA A 83 -6.33 15.56 2.91
CA ALA A 83 -5.06 16.23 2.67
C ALA A 83 -3.86 15.28 2.81
N HIS A 84 -3.89 14.37 3.79
CA HIS A 84 -2.83 13.37 3.92
C HIS A 84 -2.92 12.29 2.84
N ALA A 85 -4.12 11.83 2.49
CA ALA A 85 -4.34 10.91 1.38
C ALA A 85 -3.72 11.42 0.06
N MET A 86 -3.96 12.70 -0.28
CA MET A 86 -3.39 13.30 -1.49
C MET A 86 -1.87 13.40 -1.45
N ARG A 87 -1.27 13.61 -0.27
CA ARG A 87 0.20 13.60 -0.11
C ARG A 87 0.79 12.22 -0.34
N LEU A 88 0.21 11.18 0.27
CA LEU A 88 0.65 9.80 0.10
C LEU A 88 0.48 9.34 -1.36
N LEU A 89 -0.64 9.70 -1.98
CA LEU A 89 -0.93 9.40 -3.39
C LEU A 89 0.10 10.07 -4.31
N GLY A 90 0.30 11.38 -4.17
CA GLY A 90 1.23 12.14 -5.00
C GLY A 90 2.68 11.67 -4.88
N GLU A 91 3.11 11.23 -3.69
CA GLU A 91 4.46 10.66 -3.50
C GLU A 91 4.68 9.41 -4.34
N LEU A 92 3.68 8.51 -4.43
CA LEU A 92 3.80 7.31 -5.27
C LEU A 92 3.60 7.62 -6.76
N GLU A 93 2.64 8.48 -7.11
CA GLU A 93 2.39 8.88 -8.51
C GLU A 93 3.60 9.56 -9.15
N ALA A 94 4.47 10.19 -8.36
CA ALA A 94 5.74 10.73 -8.85
C ALA A 94 6.72 9.66 -9.39
N HIS A 95 6.48 8.37 -9.09
CA HIS A 95 7.39 7.26 -9.39
C HIS A 95 6.73 6.05 -10.06
N TYR A 96 5.41 5.96 -10.06
CA TYR A 96 4.66 4.83 -10.61
C TYR A 96 3.49 5.31 -11.46
N ASP A 97 3.25 4.62 -12.57
CA ASP A 97 2.22 5.01 -13.56
C ASP A 97 0.79 4.62 -13.15
N ASP A 98 0.64 3.62 -12.27
CA ASP A 98 -0.67 3.10 -11.83
C ASP A 98 -0.74 3.06 -10.30
N VAL A 99 -1.15 4.18 -9.72
CA VAL A 99 -1.41 4.32 -8.29
C VAL A 99 -2.89 4.65 -8.09
N ARG A 100 -3.55 3.95 -7.17
CA ARG A 100 -4.99 4.09 -6.94
C ARG A 100 -5.26 4.26 -5.45
N LEU A 101 -6.14 5.20 -5.10
CA LEU A 101 -6.69 5.33 -3.76
C LEU A 101 -8.09 4.67 -3.73
N ILE A 102 -8.20 3.50 -3.11
CA ILE A 102 -9.43 2.69 -3.09
C ILE A 102 -9.79 2.39 -1.63
N PRO A 103 -10.98 2.75 -1.12
CA PRO A 103 -11.38 2.45 0.26
C PRO A 103 -11.65 0.96 0.50
N GLN A 104 -11.82 0.56 1.76
CA GLN A 104 -12.27 -0.79 2.11
C GLN A 104 -13.77 -0.98 1.78
N THR A 105 -14.08 -1.15 0.50
CA THR A 105 -15.47 -1.19 0.00
C THR A 105 -16.34 -2.19 0.76
N HIS A 106 -15.81 -3.37 1.08
CA HIS A 106 -16.53 -4.41 1.84
C HIS A 106 -17.04 -3.91 3.20
N LYS A 107 -16.26 -3.07 3.91
CA LYS A 107 -16.70 -2.41 5.14
C LYS A 107 -17.76 -1.35 4.88
N MET A 108 -17.63 -0.60 3.78
CA MET A 108 -18.58 0.46 3.42
C MET A 108 -19.97 -0.08 3.05
N VAL A 109 -20.03 -1.23 2.37
CA VAL A 109 -21.29 -1.86 1.96
C VAL A 109 -21.81 -2.88 2.98
N ALA A 110 -21.16 -2.99 4.14
CA ALA A 110 -21.50 -3.91 5.22
C ALA A 110 -21.58 -5.39 4.77
N ILE A 111 -20.68 -5.81 3.88
CA ILE A 111 -20.52 -7.20 3.47
C ILE A 111 -19.18 -7.68 4.00
N LEU A 112 -19.21 -8.49 5.06
CA LEU A 112 -18.08 -9.20 5.66
C LEU A 112 -18.50 -10.63 5.99
#